data_AF-A0A842W5A8-F1
#
_entry.id   AF-A0A842W5A8-F1
#
_cell.length_a   1.000
_cell.length_b   1.000
_cell.length_c   1.000
_cell.angle_alpha   90.00
_cell.angle_beta   90.00
_cell.angle_gamma   90.00
#
_symmetry.space_group_name_H-M   'P 1'
#
loop_
_entity.id
_entity.type
_entity.pdbx_description
1 polymer ?
#
loop_
_entity_poly.entity_id
_entity_poly.type
_entity_poly.pdbx_seq_one_letter_code
_entity_poly.pdbx_strand_id
1 'polypeptide(L)'
;MLESNLKQSCFIVHGRNTQIKDELVKFLRSINIECKEFIDAVNQLKDPNPMIYEMIASLFDRADCVIILMTPDEKVQLRDKFWNGFDSIIDKDIRFQPRPNVIFEAGLAFGINKKKTILVKWGDIYDFSDISGMHFLSLNNSRKSRSDLIKKLKASGLKIKIINEEWLKIGEFGDAVVKINDSFFSPLLHTITGSKTFDDYFTQFNQLGNKERLLATVLYMVENEQQKNFSIKQIRNYLIDRGFTHINNLNVYFKRLHSKGFLSIQPGSKPTIYYISDAQKERTHNFLNKKLQRSANK
;
A
#
# COMPACT_ATOMS: atom_id res chain seq x y z
N MET A 1 37.23 11.48 28.66
CA MET A 1 36.72 11.92 27.34
C MET A 1 35.21 11.78 27.38
N LEU A 2 34.48 12.89 27.37
CA LEU A 2 33.02 12.84 27.18
C LEU A 2 32.79 12.41 25.73
N GLU A 3 32.37 11.16 25.50
CA GLU A 3 31.79 10.81 24.20
C GLU A 3 30.60 11.75 24.00
N SER A 4 30.75 12.72 23.10
CA SER A 4 29.65 13.56 22.67
C SER A 4 28.56 12.62 22.16
N ASN A 5 27.43 12.60 22.86
CA ASN A 5 26.25 11.78 22.58
C ASN A 5 25.52 12.36 21.35
N LEU A 6 26.25 12.52 20.24
CA LEU A 6 25.72 13.04 18.98
C LEU A 6 24.66 12.04 18.51
N LYS A 7 23.40 12.48 18.54
CA LYS A 7 22.29 11.71 17.99
C LYS A 7 22.58 11.45 16.52
N GLN A 8 22.49 10.18 16.13
CA GLN A 8 22.71 9.78 14.76
C GLN A 8 21.55 10.26 13.89
N SER A 9 21.87 10.67 12.67
CA SER A 9 20.97 11.39 11.80
C SER A 9 20.60 10.61 10.55
N CYS A 10 19.31 10.58 10.23
CA CYS A 10 18.79 10.07 8.98
C CYS A 10 18.20 11.21 8.14
N PHE A 11 18.31 11.11 6.83
CA PHE A 11 17.51 11.90 5.91
C PHE A 11 16.49 10.99 5.22
N ILE A 12 15.23 11.41 5.14
CA ILE A 12 14.16 10.64 4.50
C ILE A 12 13.79 11.33 3.19
N VAL A 13 14.03 10.64 2.08
CA VAL A 13 13.44 10.97 0.79
C VAL A 13 12.06 10.34 0.73
N HIS A 14 11.03 11.13 0.44
CA HIS A 14 9.65 10.64 0.41
C HIS A 14 8.81 11.39 -0.62
N GLY A 15 7.70 10.79 -1.02
CA GLY A 15 6.72 11.41 -1.91
C GLY A 15 5.67 12.23 -1.15
N ARG A 16 4.45 12.30 -1.69
CA ARG A 16 3.32 13.04 -1.11
C ARG A 16 2.58 12.30 0.00
N ASN A 17 2.85 11.01 0.23
CA ASN A 17 2.32 10.30 1.40
C ASN A 17 3.08 10.69 2.69
N THR A 18 2.82 11.91 3.17
CA THR A 18 3.45 12.45 4.38
C THR A 18 3.03 11.70 5.64
N GLN A 19 1.84 11.08 5.64
CA GLN A 19 1.38 10.28 6.77
C GLN A 19 2.35 9.12 7.07
N ILE A 20 2.70 8.31 6.07
CA ILE A 20 3.64 7.20 6.29
C ILE A 20 5.04 7.71 6.63
N LYS A 21 5.46 8.84 6.02
CA LYS A 21 6.72 9.50 6.41
C LYS A 21 6.71 9.89 7.88
N ASP A 22 5.65 10.52 8.37
CA ASP A 22 5.56 10.99 9.75
C ASP A 22 5.53 9.83 10.74
N GLU A 23 4.85 8.73 10.41
CA GLU A 23 4.89 7.49 11.19
C GLU A 23 6.31 6.87 11.21
N LEU A 24 7.04 6.94 10.10
CA LEU A 24 8.45 6.51 10.05
C LEU A 24 9.35 7.40 10.90
N VAL A 25 9.15 8.72 10.89
CA VAL A 25 9.87 9.65 11.77
C VAL A 25 9.61 9.33 13.24
N LYS A 26 8.36 9.06 13.63
CA LYS A 26 8.01 8.64 15.01
C LYS A 26 8.74 7.34 15.38
N PHE A 27 8.73 6.35 14.50
CA PHE A 27 9.45 5.09 14.70
C PHE A 27 10.96 5.31 14.90
N LEU A 28 11.61 6.07 14.01
CA LEU A 28 13.05 6.34 14.09
C LEU A 28 13.42 7.07 15.40
N ARG A 29 12.60 8.04 15.83
CA ARG A 29 12.80 8.71 17.11
C ARG A 29 12.71 7.75 18.30
N SER A 30 11.83 6.75 18.26
CA SER A 30 11.71 5.76 19.34
C SER A 30 12.95 4.86 19.51
N ILE A 31 13.76 4.75 18.46
CA ILE A 31 15.04 4.04 18.49
C ILE A 31 16.24 5.01 18.52
N ASN A 32 15.99 6.25 18.98
CA ASN A 32 16.96 7.33 19.18
C ASN A 32 17.72 7.78 17.92
N ILE A 33 17.04 7.73 16.77
CA ILE A 33 17.51 8.30 15.50
C ILE A 33 16.78 9.62 15.23
N GLU A 34 17.54 10.66 14.91
CA GLU A 34 17.00 11.95 14.50
C GLU A 34 16.79 12.01 12.99
N CYS A 35 15.69 12.61 12.53
CA CYS A 35 15.47 12.85 11.11
C CYS A 35 15.78 14.32 10.82
N LYS A 36 16.72 14.58 9.89
CA LYS A 36 17.06 15.94 9.46
C LYS A 36 16.03 16.45 8.48
N GLU A 37 15.64 17.70 8.66
CA GLU A 37 14.73 18.37 7.73
C GLU A 37 15.54 19.00 6.59
N PHE A 38 14.90 19.16 5.43
CA PHE A 38 15.55 19.77 4.26
C PHE A 38 16.04 21.20 4.54
N ILE A 39 15.32 21.96 5.38
CA ILE A 39 15.70 23.32 5.76
C ILE A 39 17.05 23.39 6.48
N ASP A 40 17.42 22.32 7.21
CA ASP A 40 18.71 22.23 7.89
C ASP A 40 19.89 22.18 6.89
N ALA A 41 19.64 21.64 5.69
CA ALA A 41 20.63 21.59 4.61
C ALA A 41 20.79 22.92 3.89
N VAL A 42 19.68 23.63 3.66
CA VAL A 42 19.65 24.95 3.02
C VAL A 42 20.56 25.91 3.78
N ASN A 43 20.37 26.00 5.10
CA ASN A 43 21.09 26.94 5.97
C ASN A 43 22.61 26.71 5.99
N GLN A 44 23.09 25.55 5.54
CA GLN A 44 24.51 25.21 5.52
C GLN A 44 25.18 25.48 4.18
N LEU A 45 24.41 25.50 3.09
CA LEU A 45 24.90 25.93 1.80
C LEU A 45 24.92 27.46 1.84
N LYS A 46 26.11 28.03 1.98
CA LYS A 46 26.35 29.49 2.00
C LYS A 46 26.15 30.12 0.61
N ASP A 47 25.13 29.66 -0.10
CA ASP A 47 24.67 30.13 -1.40
C ASP A 47 23.24 30.65 -1.18
N PRO A 48 22.91 31.89 -1.56
CA PRO A 48 21.56 32.40 -1.45
C PRO A 48 20.56 31.70 -2.39
N ASN A 49 21.01 31.03 -3.47
CA ASN A 49 20.14 30.38 -4.46
C ASN A 49 20.70 29.01 -4.93
N PRO A 50 20.91 28.04 -4.02
CA PRO A 50 21.47 26.74 -4.38
C PRO A 50 20.48 25.95 -5.24
N MET A 51 21.01 25.17 -6.18
CA MET A 51 20.18 24.24 -6.94
C MET A 51 19.71 23.11 -6.02
N ILE A 52 18.43 22.71 -6.14
CA ILE A 52 17.82 21.67 -5.29
C ILE A 52 18.67 20.38 -5.24
N TYR A 53 19.25 19.97 -6.38
CA TYR A 53 20.07 18.77 -6.43
C TYR A 53 21.39 18.89 -5.66
N GLU A 54 21.98 20.08 -5.54
CA GLU A 54 23.23 20.32 -4.78
C GLU A 54 22.96 20.23 -3.27
N MET A 55 21.79 20.70 -2.86
CA MET A 55 21.29 20.58 -1.48
C MET A 55 21.07 19.11 -1.10
N ILE A 56 20.39 18.37 -1.98
CA ILE A 56 20.13 16.94 -1.80
C ILE A 56 21.45 16.14 -1.81
N ALA A 57 22.39 16.47 -2.71
CA ALA A 57 23.70 15.81 -2.77
C ALA A 57 24.53 16.03 -1.49
N SER A 58 24.58 17.28 -1.00
CA SER A 58 25.24 17.63 0.26
C SER A 58 24.63 16.89 1.46
N LEU A 59 23.30 16.75 1.49
CA LEU A 59 22.60 15.96 2.49
C LEU A 59 23.01 14.48 2.45
N PHE A 60 23.05 13.89 1.26
CA PHE A 60 23.38 12.47 1.11
C PHE A 60 24.83 12.15 1.47
N ASP A 61 25.75 13.08 1.23
CA ASP A 61 27.15 12.94 1.62
C ASP A 61 27.31 12.94 3.16
N ARG A 62 26.58 13.85 3.83
CA ARG A 62 26.73 14.12 5.27
C ARG A 62 25.88 13.24 6.18
N ALA A 63 24.75 12.73 5.70
CA ALA A 63 23.86 11.92 6.53
C ALA A 63 24.56 10.63 7.00
N ASP A 64 24.25 10.20 8.23
CA ASP A 64 24.69 8.88 8.72
C ASP A 64 23.92 7.76 7.98
N CYS A 65 22.72 8.06 7.50
CA CYS A 65 21.90 7.18 6.69
C CYS A 65 20.89 7.97 5.84
N VAL A 66 20.64 7.52 4.62
CA VAL A 66 19.55 8.01 3.76
C VAL A 66 18.50 6.91 3.64
N ILE A 67 17.24 7.24 3.91
CA ILE A 67 16.11 6.33 3.73
C ILE A 67 15.29 6.82 2.55
N ILE A 68 15.19 6.01 1.51
CA ILE A 68 14.26 6.24 0.41
C ILE A 68 12.95 5.53 0.79
N LEU A 69 11.94 6.31 1.13
CA LEU A 69 10.59 5.85 1.42
C LEU A 69 9.75 5.90 0.13
N MET A 70 9.56 4.72 -0.45
CA MET A 70 8.74 4.50 -1.63
C MET A 70 7.31 4.16 -1.22
N THR A 71 6.35 4.96 -1.69
CA THR A 71 4.91 4.80 -1.46
C THR A 71 4.17 4.80 -2.81
N PRO A 72 2.97 4.20 -2.93
CA PRO A 72 2.19 4.11 -4.16
C PRO A 72 1.50 5.44 -4.52
N ASP A 73 2.29 6.50 -4.68
CA ASP A 73 1.78 7.87 -4.82
C ASP A 73 1.16 8.16 -6.18
N GLU A 74 1.61 7.47 -7.22
CA GLU A 74 1.15 7.69 -8.59
C GLU A 74 0.57 6.42 -9.19
N LYS A 75 -0.58 6.60 -9.86
CA LYS A 75 -1.23 5.58 -10.68
C LYS A 75 -0.61 5.62 -12.09
N VAL A 76 -0.08 4.50 -12.56
CA VAL A 76 0.57 4.39 -13.88
C VAL A 76 0.11 3.19 -14.66
N GLN A 77 0.24 3.27 -15.98
CA GLN A 77 -0.05 2.19 -16.92
C GLN A 77 0.80 2.39 -18.17
N LEU A 78 1.33 1.30 -18.73
CA LEU A 78 1.99 1.36 -20.02
C LEU A 78 0.94 1.71 -21.09
N ARG A 79 1.23 2.69 -21.96
CA ARG A 79 0.30 3.08 -23.02
C ARG A 79 0.06 1.90 -23.96
N ASP A 80 -1.20 1.70 -24.34
CA ASP A 80 -1.67 0.56 -25.13
C ASP A 80 -0.86 0.31 -26.41
N LYS A 81 -0.45 1.37 -27.11
CA LYS A 81 0.35 1.27 -28.34
C LYS A 81 1.74 0.65 -28.16
N PHE A 82 2.22 0.54 -26.91
CA PHE A 82 3.50 -0.06 -26.56
C PHE A 82 3.35 -1.46 -25.99
N TRP A 83 2.13 -1.99 -25.92
CA TRP A 83 1.92 -3.38 -25.52
C TRP A 83 2.41 -4.31 -26.62
N ASN A 84 3.14 -5.34 -26.24
CA ASN A 84 3.53 -6.43 -27.11
C ASN A 84 2.85 -7.75 -26.67
N GLY A 85 2.96 -8.78 -27.52
CA GLY A 85 2.34 -10.09 -27.30
C GLY A 85 2.92 -10.88 -26.12
N PHE A 86 4.07 -10.47 -25.60
CA PHE A 86 4.81 -11.13 -24.51
C PHE A 86 4.69 -10.39 -23.18
N ASP A 87 4.20 -9.15 -23.19
CA ASP A 87 3.96 -8.37 -21.98
C ASP A 87 2.96 -9.09 -21.08
N SER A 88 3.35 -9.18 -19.81
CA SER A 88 2.54 -9.85 -18.80
C SER A 88 1.19 -9.13 -18.63
N ILE A 89 0.19 -9.82 -18.11
CA ILE A 89 -1.09 -9.17 -17.73
C ILE A 89 -0.84 -8.01 -16.76
N ILE A 90 0.23 -8.08 -15.97
CA ILE A 90 0.64 -7.03 -15.05
C ILE A 90 0.98 -5.76 -15.84
N ASP A 91 1.63 -5.86 -17.02
CA ASP A 91 2.07 -4.70 -17.85
C ASP A 91 0.92 -3.94 -18.50
N LYS A 92 -0.25 -4.59 -18.57
CA LYS A 92 -1.47 -4.07 -19.18
C LYS A 92 -2.44 -3.48 -18.14
N ASP A 93 -2.26 -3.80 -16.86
CA ASP A 93 -3.09 -3.30 -15.77
C ASP A 93 -2.56 -1.97 -15.18
N ILE A 94 -3.46 -1.25 -14.52
CA ILE A 94 -3.11 -0.10 -13.69
C ILE A 94 -2.21 -0.57 -12.54
N ARG A 95 -1.13 0.18 -12.31
CA ARG A 95 -0.13 -0.03 -11.27
C ARG A 95 0.03 1.22 -10.43
N PHE A 96 0.72 1.06 -9.31
CA PHE A 96 1.14 2.19 -8.49
C PHE A 96 2.66 2.26 -8.39
N GLN A 97 3.19 3.47 -8.40
CA GLN A 97 4.63 3.74 -8.29
C GLN A 97 4.90 4.90 -7.33
N PRO A 98 6.14 5.05 -6.82
CA PRO A 98 6.58 6.26 -6.16
C PRO A 98 6.64 7.41 -7.17
N ARG A 99 6.58 8.64 -6.65
CA ARG A 99 6.78 9.81 -7.50
C ARG A 99 8.12 9.74 -8.24
N PRO A 100 8.19 10.15 -9.52
CA PRO A 100 9.43 10.20 -10.29
C PRO A 100 10.58 10.92 -9.57
N ASN A 101 10.27 11.97 -8.81
CA ASN A 101 11.27 12.67 -7.99
C ASN A 101 11.93 11.75 -6.96
N VAL A 102 11.14 10.92 -6.27
CA VAL A 102 11.65 9.95 -5.29
C VAL A 102 12.53 8.90 -5.99
N ILE A 103 12.14 8.46 -7.18
CA ILE A 103 12.93 7.51 -7.99
C ILE A 103 14.25 8.15 -8.44
N PHE A 104 14.21 9.40 -8.89
CA PHE A 104 15.40 10.15 -9.31
C PHE A 104 16.37 10.38 -8.14
N GLU A 105 15.85 10.86 -7.00
CA GLU A 105 16.61 11.07 -5.77
C GLU A 105 17.18 9.77 -5.21
N ALA A 106 16.46 8.65 -5.34
CA ALA A 106 17.00 7.33 -5.03
C ALA A 106 18.22 7.01 -5.91
N GLY A 107 18.14 7.24 -7.21
CA GLY A 107 19.29 7.08 -8.12
C GLY A 107 20.49 7.92 -7.70
N LEU A 108 20.25 9.19 -7.34
CA LEU A 108 21.29 10.10 -6.85
C LEU A 108 21.90 9.64 -5.52
N ALA A 109 21.08 9.22 -4.56
CA ALA A 109 21.54 8.70 -3.26
C ALA A 109 22.42 7.45 -3.43
N PHE A 110 22.05 6.55 -4.34
CA PHE A 110 22.86 5.38 -4.68
C PHE A 110 24.18 5.75 -5.35
N GLY A 111 24.16 6.75 -6.23
CA GLY A 111 25.37 7.26 -6.90
C GLY A 111 26.37 7.88 -5.92
N ILE A 112 25.87 8.64 -4.95
CA ILE A 112 26.70 9.36 -3.95
C ILE A 112 27.13 8.43 -2.81
N ASN A 113 26.17 7.73 -2.18
CA ASN A 113 26.45 6.94 -0.98
C ASN A 113 25.58 5.68 -0.86
N LYS A 114 25.84 4.70 -1.74
CA LYS A 114 25.15 3.39 -1.74
C LYS A 114 25.16 2.68 -0.39
N LYS A 115 26.27 2.69 0.35
CA LYS A 115 26.41 1.94 1.62
C LYS A 115 25.53 2.49 2.74
N LYS A 116 25.21 3.78 2.69
CA LYS A 116 24.36 4.45 3.67
C LYS A 116 22.90 4.61 3.20
N THR A 117 22.56 4.13 2.01
CA THR A 117 21.22 4.29 1.43
C THR A 117 20.37 3.04 1.64
N ILE A 118 19.18 3.22 2.21
CA ILE A 118 18.21 2.14 2.48
C ILE A 118 16.95 2.37 1.66
N LEU A 119 16.56 1.36 0.88
CA LEU A 119 15.26 1.33 0.18
C LEU A 119 14.19 0.70 1.07
N VAL A 120 13.14 1.48 1.33
CA VAL A 120 11.95 1.08 2.09
C VAL A 120 10.74 1.26 1.20
N LYS A 121 9.92 0.22 1.05
CA LYS A 121 8.63 0.30 0.37
C LYS A 121 7.48 0.12 1.34
N TRP A 122 6.41 0.88 1.14
CA TRP A 122 5.17 0.73 1.89
C TRP A 122 4.00 0.63 0.89
N GLY A 123 3.10 -0.32 1.10
CA GLY A 123 1.99 -0.60 0.18
C GLY A 123 2.37 -1.44 -1.04
N ASP A 124 1.43 -1.59 -1.96
CA ASP A 124 1.62 -2.30 -3.23
C ASP A 124 2.20 -1.35 -4.28
N ILE A 125 3.48 -1.56 -4.59
CA ILE A 125 4.24 -0.75 -5.54
C ILE A 125 4.74 -1.68 -6.62
N TYR A 126 4.59 -1.26 -7.87
CA TYR A 126 5.17 -1.96 -8.99
C TYR A 126 6.70 -1.84 -8.96
N ASP A 127 7.36 -2.97 -8.72
CA ASP A 127 8.82 -3.08 -8.79
C ASP A 127 9.21 -3.12 -10.29
N PHE A 128 9.76 -2.04 -10.84
CA PHE A 128 10.25 -2.03 -12.22
C PHE A 128 11.58 -2.80 -12.33
N SER A 129 11.82 -3.39 -13.51
CA SER A 129 12.86 -4.41 -13.77
C SER A 129 14.26 -4.01 -13.29
N ASP A 130 14.62 -2.73 -13.39
CA ASP A 130 15.97 -2.24 -13.05
C ASP A 130 16.25 -2.20 -11.55
N ILE A 131 15.23 -2.26 -10.69
CA ILE A 131 15.39 -2.40 -9.23
C ILE A 131 15.08 -3.82 -8.72
N SER A 132 14.64 -4.74 -9.60
CA SER A 132 14.29 -6.11 -9.21
C SER A 132 15.46 -6.92 -8.60
N GLY A 133 16.71 -6.50 -8.81
CA GLY A 133 17.90 -7.07 -8.17
C GLY A 133 18.26 -6.46 -6.80
N MET A 134 17.57 -5.41 -6.34
CA MET A 134 17.82 -4.76 -5.05
C MET A 134 16.85 -5.24 -3.97
N HIS A 135 17.38 -5.54 -2.78
CA HIS A 135 16.56 -5.97 -1.65
C HIS A 135 15.80 -4.78 -1.02
N PHE A 136 14.53 -4.60 -1.41
CA PHE A 136 13.60 -3.71 -0.72
C PHE A 136 13.19 -4.24 0.66
N LEU A 137 13.05 -3.34 1.63
CA LEU A 137 12.30 -3.65 2.83
C LEU A 137 10.83 -3.29 2.63
N SER A 138 9.93 -4.28 2.70
CA SER A 138 8.49 -4.02 2.79
C SER A 138 8.12 -3.67 4.23
N LEU A 139 7.83 -2.38 4.47
CA LEU A 139 7.45 -1.85 5.77
C LEU A 139 5.98 -2.15 6.07
N ASN A 140 5.70 -2.79 7.20
CA ASN A 140 4.36 -2.98 7.73
C ASN A 140 4.36 -3.10 9.26
N ASN A 141 3.18 -3.29 9.86
CA ASN A 141 3.04 -3.39 11.31
C ASN A 141 3.63 -4.67 11.94
N SER A 142 4.07 -5.65 11.15
CA SER A 142 4.62 -6.89 11.71
C SER A 142 5.94 -6.63 12.45
N ARG A 143 6.14 -7.35 13.56
CA ARG A 143 7.41 -7.39 14.30
C ARG A 143 8.59 -7.70 13.39
N LYS A 144 8.41 -8.61 12.44
CA LYS A 144 9.45 -9.01 11.48
C LYS A 144 9.88 -7.82 10.61
N SER A 145 8.93 -7.13 9.98
CA SER A 145 9.22 -5.99 9.11
C SER A 145 9.96 -4.88 9.85
N ARG A 146 9.47 -4.47 11.04
CA ARG A 146 10.11 -3.46 11.88
C ARG A 146 11.52 -3.87 12.33
N SER A 147 11.71 -5.15 12.69
CA SER A 147 13.03 -5.69 13.05
C SER A 147 14.00 -5.68 11.87
N ASP A 148 13.51 -5.99 10.67
CA ASP A 148 14.33 -5.99 9.46
C ASP A 148 14.75 -4.55 9.07
N LEU A 149 13.93 -3.53 9.40
CA LEU A 149 14.30 -2.12 9.24
C LEU A 149 15.43 -1.74 10.19
N ILE A 150 15.34 -2.13 11.47
CA ILE A 150 16.42 -1.92 12.44
C ILE A 150 17.72 -2.60 11.99
N LYS A 151 17.64 -3.82 11.45
CA LYS A 151 18.83 -4.52 10.92
C LYS A 151 19.47 -3.76 9.76
N LYS A 152 18.67 -3.24 8.82
CA LYS A 152 19.18 -2.43 7.70
C LYS A 152 19.80 -1.12 8.18
N LEU A 153 19.19 -0.45 9.14
CA LEU A 153 19.75 0.76 9.76
C LEU A 153 21.08 0.48 10.48
N LYS A 154 21.20 -0.66 11.17
CA LYS A 154 22.49 -1.09 11.73
C LYS A 154 23.53 -1.37 10.64
N ALA A 155 23.10 -2.02 9.56
CA ALA A 155 23.97 -2.35 8.42
C ALA A 155 24.47 -1.11 7.66
N SER A 156 23.74 0.02 7.71
CA SER A 156 24.22 1.31 7.17
C SER A 156 25.22 2.03 8.09
N GLY A 157 25.51 1.47 9.26
CA GLY A 157 26.48 2.02 10.22
C GLY A 157 25.87 2.67 11.46
N LEU A 158 24.54 2.64 11.61
CA LEU A 158 23.88 3.21 12.79
C LEU A 158 24.06 2.32 14.03
N LYS A 159 24.44 2.94 15.15
CA LYS A 159 24.65 2.31 16.46
C LYS A 159 23.35 2.31 17.28
N ILE A 160 22.36 1.56 16.80
CA ILE A 160 21.06 1.46 17.48
C ILE A 160 21.13 0.52 18.70
N LYS A 161 20.82 1.05 19.88
CA LYS A 161 20.60 0.29 21.11
C LYS A 161 19.10 0.18 21.39
N ILE A 162 18.57 -1.05 21.41
CA ILE A 162 17.18 -1.33 21.75
C ILE A 162 17.11 -1.63 23.25
N ILE A 163 16.45 -0.75 24.01
CA ILE A 163 16.37 -0.84 25.47
C ILE A 163 15.13 -1.63 25.89
N ASN A 164 14.01 -1.47 25.17
CA ASN A 164 12.74 -2.13 25.43
C ASN A 164 12.03 -2.49 24.12
N GLU A 165 10.79 -3.01 24.20
CA GLU A 165 9.98 -3.36 23.04
C GLU A 165 8.93 -2.29 22.64
N GLU A 166 8.98 -1.08 23.20
CA GLU A 166 7.98 -0.03 22.93
C GLU A 166 7.94 0.41 21.46
N TRP A 167 9.09 0.40 20.78
CA TRP A 167 9.22 0.67 19.34
C TRP A 167 8.36 -0.23 18.45
N LEU A 168 7.92 -1.40 18.93
CA LEU A 168 6.99 -2.26 18.19
C LEU A 168 5.60 -1.63 18.02
N LYS A 169 5.22 -0.72 18.91
CA LYS A 169 3.91 -0.06 18.94
C LYS A 169 3.93 1.37 18.37
N ILE A 170 5.11 1.92 18.07
CA ILE A 170 5.28 3.31 17.62
C ILE A 170 5.39 3.35 16.10
N GLY A 171 4.63 4.23 15.46
CA GLY A 171 4.51 4.27 13.99
C GLY A 171 3.39 3.35 13.53
N GLU A 172 2.46 3.85 12.71
CA GLU A 172 1.38 3.06 12.10
C GLU A 172 1.70 2.78 10.63
N PHE A 173 2.09 1.54 10.35
CA PHE A 173 2.48 1.06 9.03
C PHE A 173 1.55 -0.03 8.50
N GLY A 174 0.38 -0.23 9.09
CA GLY A 174 -0.66 -1.04 8.49
C GLY A 174 -1.03 -0.48 7.13
N ASP A 175 -1.89 -1.18 6.39
CA ASP A 175 -2.52 -0.59 5.21
C ASP A 175 -3.31 0.64 5.68
N ALA A 176 -2.64 1.80 5.69
CA ALA A 176 -3.23 3.11 5.63
C ALA A 176 -4.14 3.09 4.39
N VAL A 177 -5.37 2.62 4.64
CA VAL A 177 -6.54 3.41 4.36
C VAL A 177 -6.14 4.83 4.70
N VAL A 178 -5.72 5.55 3.65
CA VAL A 178 -5.77 6.99 3.65
C VAL A 178 -7.08 7.31 4.35
N LYS A 179 -7.02 7.99 5.49
CA LYS A 179 -8.20 8.71 5.97
C LYS A 179 -8.44 9.78 4.92
N ILE A 180 -8.99 9.37 3.78
CA ILE A 180 -9.55 10.25 2.78
C ILE A 180 -10.71 10.82 3.55
N ASN A 181 -10.57 12.07 3.98
CA ASN A 181 -11.69 12.87 4.42
C ASN A 181 -12.85 12.58 3.46
N ASP A 182 -14.02 12.33 4.04
CA ASP A 182 -15.29 11.92 3.41
C ASP A 182 -15.84 12.88 2.34
N SER A 183 -15.00 13.61 1.60
CA SER A 183 -15.38 14.59 0.59
C SER A 183 -15.02 14.23 -0.85
N PHE A 184 -14.35 13.10 -1.11
CA PHE A 184 -14.17 12.61 -2.50
C PHE A 184 -15.20 11.56 -2.95
N PHE A 185 -15.98 11.00 -2.02
CA PHE A 185 -17.09 10.09 -2.33
C PHE A 185 -18.43 10.81 -2.41
N SER A 186 -18.57 11.77 -3.34
CA SER A 186 -19.87 12.18 -3.88
C SER A 186 -19.64 12.97 -5.17
N PRO A 187 -19.75 12.31 -6.35
CA PRO A 187 -21.04 12.23 -7.03
C PRO A 187 -21.44 10.85 -7.59
N LEU A 188 -20.62 9.80 -7.47
CA LEU A 188 -20.94 8.49 -8.08
C LEU A 188 -21.75 7.54 -7.17
N LEU A 189 -21.63 7.66 -5.84
CA LEU A 189 -22.41 6.85 -4.89
C LEU A 189 -23.82 7.39 -4.63
N HIS A 190 -24.01 8.71 -4.64
CA HIS A 190 -25.31 9.32 -4.36
C HIS A 190 -26.34 9.10 -5.49
N THR A 191 -25.90 8.75 -6.69
CA THR A 191 -26.80 8.42 -7.81
C THR A 191 -27.24 6.95 -7.79
N ILE A 192 -26.59 6.07 -7.02
CA ILE A 192 -26.85 4.62 -7.07
C ILE A 192 -27.46 4.05 -5.78
N THR A 193 -27.21 4.63 -4.60
CA THR A 193 -27.73 4.07 -3.34
C THR A 193 -28.40 5.14 -2.47
N GLY A 194 -29.54 5.66 -2.92
CA GLY A 194 -30.57 6.08 -1.97
C GLY A 194 -30.97 4.85 -1.15
N SER A 195 -30.93 4.94 0.18
CA SER A 195 -31.14 3.86 1.17
C SER A 195 -31.78 2.58 0.64
N LYS A 196 -31.03 1.48 0.64
CA LYS A 196 -31.49 0.17 0.18
C LYS A 196 -31.12 -0.93 1.17
N THR A 197 -32.11 -1.74 1.54
CA THR A 197 -31.95 -2.94 2.36
C THR A 197 -31.14 -4.00 1.60
N PHE A 198 -30.67 -5.07 2.27
CA PHE A 198 -30.00 -6.20 1.58
C PHE A 198 -30.84 -6.71 0.39
N ASP A 199 -32.15 -6.80 0.57
CA ASP A 199 -33.08 -7.29 -0.44
C ASP A 199 -33.13 -6.37 -1.68
N ASP A 200 -33.07 -5.06 -1.48
CA ASP A 200 -33.02 -4.09 -2.58
C ASP A 200 -31.67 -4.14 -3.34
N TYR A 201 -30.56 -4.37 -2.62
CA TYR A 201 -29.24 -4.55 -3.22
C TYR A 201 -29.14 -5.86 -4.00
N PHE A 202 -29.87 -6.89 -3.58
CA PHE A 202 -29.76 -8.22 -4.18
C PHE A 202 -30.78 -8.48 -5.29
N THR A 203 -31.93 -7.79 -5.27
CA THR A 203 -32.97 -7.92 -6.31
C THR A 203 -32.41 -7.63 -7.71
N GLN A 204 -31.51 -6.65 -7.83
CA GLN A 204 -30.81 -6.34 -9.08
C GLN A 204 -29.88 -7.47 -9.56
N PHE A 205 -29.34 -8.31 -8.67
CA PHE A 205 -28.42 -9.40 -9.02
C PHE A 205 -29.12 -10.74 -9.24
N ASN A 206 -30.44 -10.83 -9.08
CA ASN A 206 -31.20 -12.06 -9.33
C ASN A 206 -31.10 -12.54 -10.79
N GLN A 207 -30.80 -11.63 -11.71
CA GLN A 207 -30.59 -11.95 -13.13
C GLN A 207 -29.19 -12.53 -13.42
N LEU A 208 -28.27 -12.49 -12.45
CA LEU A 208 -26.90 -12.98 -12.62
C LEU A 208 -26.71 -14.42 -12.14
N GLY A 209 -25.63 -15.05 -12.61
CA GLY A 209 -25.23 -16.38 -12.15
C GLY A 209 -24.82 -16.40 -10.67
N ASN A 210 -24.86 -17.59 -10.07
CA ASN A 210 -24.52 -17.82 -8.64
C ASN A 210 -23.13 -17.30 -8.24
N LYS A 211 -22.20 -17.21 -9.20
CA LYS A 211 -20.84 -16.71 -9.02
C LYS A 211 -20.85 -15.20 -8.80
N GLU A 212 -21.41 -14.46 -9.75
CA GLU A 212 -21.57 -13.01 -9.67
C GLU A 212 -22.38 -12.59 -8.45
N ARG A 213 -23.44 -13.34 -8.12
CA ARG A 213 -24.26 -13.16 -6.92
C ARG A 213 -23.44 -13.31 -5.63
N LEU A 214 -22.60 -14.34 -5.54
CA LEU A 214 -21.69 -14.57 -4.41
C LEU A 214 -20.67 -13.43 -4.27
N LEU A 215 -20.12 -12.94 -5.38
CA LEU A 215 -19.18 -11.82 -5.38
C LEU A 215 -19.86 -10.51 -4.93
N ALA A 216 -21.09 -10.26 -5.37
CA ALA A 216 -21.90 -9.12 -4.93
C ALA A 216 -22.22 -9.18 -3.43
N THR A 217 -22.55 -10.35 -2.88
CA THR A 217 -22.77 -10.51 -1.43
C THR A 217 -21.53 -10.15 -0.62
N VAL A 218 -20.36 -10.60 -1.06
CA VAL A 218 -19.09 -10.31 -0.38
C VAL A 218 -18.76 -8.82 -0.46
N LEU A 219 -19.04 -8.17 -1.59
CA LEU A 219 -18.91 -6.71 -1.72
C LEU A 219 -19.85 -5.98 -0.73
N TYR A 220 -21.13 -6.36 -0.68
CA TYR A 220 -22.11 -5.78 0.22
C TYR A 220 -21.72 -5.89 1.70
N MET A 221 -21.29 -7.07 2.13
CA MET A 221 -20.86 -7.30 3.52
C MET A 221 -19.71 -6.38 3.93
N VAL A 222 -18.75 -6.18 3.01
CA VAL A 222 -17.57 -5.34 3.24
C VAL A 222 -17.94 -3.86 3.29
N GLU A 223 -18.93 -3.44 2.48
CA GLU A 223 -19.39 -2.06 2.43
C GLU A 223 -20.31 -1.69 3.61
N ASN A 224 -21.17 -2.61 4.06
CA ASN A 224 -22.22 -2.30 5.04
C ASN A 224 -21.90 -2.69 6.48
N GLU A 225 -21.17 -3.79 6.72
CA GLU A 225 -20.92 -4.25 8.10
C GLU A 225 -19.69 -3.56 8.73
N GLN A 226 -19.08 -2.59 8.03
CA GLN A 226 -17.83 -1.91 8.42
C GLN A 226 -16.70 -2.85 8.85
N GLN A 227 -16.79 -4.13 8.49
CA GLN A 227 -15.84 -5.18 8.83
C GLN A 227 -14.98 -5.48 7.60
N LYS A 228 -13.67 -5.28 7.74
CA LYS A 228 -12.72 -5.40 6.63
C LYS A 228 -12.46 -6.84 6.19
N ASN A 229 -12.71 -7.82 7.07
CA ASN A 229 -12.28 -9.20 6.90
C ASN A 229 -13.38 -10.18 7.34
N PHE A 230 -13.67 -11.17 6.51
CA PHE A 230 -14.59 -12.25 6.83
C PHE A 230 -13.94 -13.61 6.61
N SER A 231 -14.05 -14.51 7.58
CA SER A 231 -13.72 -15.91 7.34
C SER A 231 -14.70 -16.52 6.32
N ILE A 232 -14.23 -17.52 5.57
CA ILE A 232 -15.11 -18.27 4.64
C ILE A 232 -16.32 -18.85 5.37
N LYS A 233 -16.18 -19.20 6.65
CA LYS A 233 -17.28 -19.68 7.50
C LYS A 233 -18.33 -18.60 7.75
N GLN A 234 -17.91 -17.36 8.05
CA GLN A 234 -18.83 -16.23 8.25
C GLN A 234 -19.61 -15.92 6.97
N ILE A 235 -18.94 -15.85 5.82
CA ILE A 235 -19.60 -15.64 4.53
C ILE A 235 -20.57 -16.77 4.23
N ARG A 236 -20.18 -18.03 4.49
CA ARG A 236 -21.07 -19.19 4.30
C ARG A 236 -22.34 -19.09 5.14
N ASN A 237 -22.22 -18.77 6.43
CA ASN A 237 -23.38 -18.61 7.31
C ASN A 237 -24.28 -17.47 6.85
N TYR A 238 -23.69 -16.31 6.52
CA TYR A 238 -24.40 -15.15 6.03
C TYR A 238 -25.22 -15.41 4.76
N LEU A 239 -24.71 -16.26 3.87
CA LEU A 239 -25.41 -16.70 2.66
C LEU A 239 -26.52 -17.71 2.97
N ILE A 240 -26.28 -18.67 3.88
CA ILE A 240 -27.29 -19.68 4.27
C ILE A 240 -28.49 -18.99 4.93
N ASP A 241 -28.24 -18.04 5.84
CA ASP A 241 -29.28 -17.27 6.54
C ASP A 241 -30.19 -16.48 5.58
N ARG A 242 -29.75 -16.28 4.33
CA ARG A 242 -30.51 -15.60 3.27
C ARG A 242 -30.94 -16.51 2.13
N GLY A 243 -31.04 -17.82 2.40
CA GLY A 243 -31.68 -18.78 1.50
C GLY A 243 -30.80 -19.32 0.37
N PHE A 244 -29.47 -19.13 0.42
CA PHE A 244 -28.56 -19.78 -0.53
C PHE A 244 -28.31 -21.23 -0.12
N THR A 245 -28.88 -22.18 -0.85
CA THR A 245 -28.90 -23.60 -0.47
C THR A 245 -27.81 -24.46 -1.15
N HIS A 246 -27.12 -23.96 -2.18
CA HIS A 246 -26.15 -24.73 -2.98
C HIS A 246 -24.73 -24.16 -2.97
N ILE A 247 -24.18 -23.90 -1.78
CA ILE A 247 -22.88 -23.24 -1.62
C ILE A 247 -21.74 -24.25 -1.41
N ASN A 248 -21.44 -25.04 -2.44
CA ASN A 248 -20.34 -25.99 -2.43
C ASN A 248 -19.06 -25.38 -3.01
N ASN A 249 -17.89 -25.79 -2.49
CA ASN A 249 -16.58 -25.38 -3.02
C ASN A 249 -16.28 -23.87 -3.00
N LEU A 250 -16.78 -23.12 -2.01
CA LEU A 250 -16.46 -21.69 -1.81
C LEU A 250 -14.96 -21.40 -1.90
N ASN A 251 -14.14 -22.26 -1.31
CA ASN A 251 -12.68 -22.15 -1.35
C ASN A 251 -12.14 -22.07 -2.79
N VAL A 252 -12.67 -22.90 -3.70
CA VAL A 252 -12.26 -22.92 -5.11
C VAL A 252 -12.70 -21.64 -5.82
N TYR A 253 -13.91 -21.17 -5.50
CA TYR A 253 -14.45 -19.96 -6.10
C TYR A 253 -13.68 -18.72 -5.65
N PHE A 254 -13.41 -18.59 -4.36
CA PHE A 254 -12.64 -17.51 -3.81
C PHE A 254 -11.21 -17.51 -4.33
N LYS A 255 -10.53 -18.66 -4.41
CA LYS A 255 -9.20 -18.75 -5.05
C LYS A 255 -9.20 -18.23 -6.50
N ARG A 256 -10.27 -18.46 -7.25
CA ARG A 256 -10.42 -17.93 -8.63
C ARG A 256 -10.69 -16.43 -8.66
N LEU A 257 -11.43 -15.89 -7.70
CA LEU A 257 -11.64 -14.44 -7.59
C LEU A 257 -10.38 -13.72 -7.14
N HIS A 258 -9.64 -14.35 -6.23
CA HIS A 258 -8.31 -13.94 -5.79
C HIS A 258 -7.33 -13.84 -6.94
N SER A 259 -7.19 -14.92 -7.73
CA SER A 259 -6.30 -14.93 -8.89
C SER A 259 -6.69 -13.91 -9.96
N LYS A 260 -7.94 -13.43 -9.94
CA LYS A 260 -8.46 -12.42 -10.87
C LYS A 260 -8.45 -11.00 -10.28
N GLY A 261 -7.93 -10.82 -9.06
CA GLY A 261 -7.79 -9.53 -8.40
C GLY A 261 -9.11 -8.89 -7.95
N PHE A 262 -10.19 -9.66 -7.82
CA PHE A 262 -11.47 -9.13 -7.33
C PHE A 262 -11.50 -8.99 -5.80
N LEU A 263 -10.76 -9.84 -5.11
CA LEU A 263 -10.65 -9.87 -3.65
C LEU A 263 -9.33 -10.49 -3.26
N SER A 264 -9.01 -10.44 -1.97
CA SER A 264 -7.80 -11.04 -1.43
C SER A 264 -8.12 -12.11 -0.39
N ILE A 265 -7.22 -13.09 -0.26
CA ILE A 265 -7.38 -14.25 0.60
C ILE A 265 -6.08 -14.41 1.37
N GLN A 266 -6.19 -14.33 2.68
CA GLN A 266 -5.05 -14.53 3.54
C GLN A 266 -4.95 -16.03 3.79
N PRO A 267 -3.87 -16.69 3.35
CA PRO A 267 -3.71 -18.13 3.55
C PRO A 267 -3.54 -18.45 5.04
N GLY A 268 -4.16 -19.55 5.49
CA GLY A 268 -4.12 -20.02 6.88
C GLY A 268 -5.09 -21.17 7.13
N SER A 269 -5.12 -21.71 8.36
CA SER A 269 -6.05 -22.77 8.78
C SER A 269 -7.52 -22.33 8.74
N LYS A 270 -7.76 -21.02 8.82
CA LYS A 270 -9.05 -20.35 8.55
C LYS A 270 -8.81 -19.26 7.52
N PRO A 271 -8.95 -19.53 6.22
CA PRO A 271 -8.76 -18.51 5.18
C PRO A 271 -9.74 -17.35 5.37
N THR A 272 -9.20 -16.14 5.32
CA THR A 272 -9.95 -14.89 5.51
C THR A 272 -10.01 -14.13 4.19
N ILE A 273 -11.20 -13.67 3.85
CA ILE A 273 -11.50 -12.91 2.63
C ILE A 273 -11.63 -11.44 2.99
N TYR A 274 -10.98 -10.59 2.21
CA TYR A 274 -10.93 -9.15 2.43
C TYR A 274 -10.75 -8.43 1.10
N TYR A 275 -11.29 -7.22 0.99
CA TYR A 275 -10.87 -6.26 -0.04
C TYR A 275 -9.71 -5.47 0.56
N ILE A 276 -8.55 -5.53 -0.10
CA ILE A 276 -7.33 -4.84 0.34
C ILE A 276 -7.35 -3.38 -0.09
N SER A 277 -8.06 -3.06 -1.17
CA SER A 277 -8.05 -1.72 -1.75
C SER A 277 -9.40 -1.34 -2.33
N ASP A 278 -9.64 -0.03 -2.41
CA ASP A 278 -10.80 0.52 -3.09
C ASP A 278 -10.77 0.19 -4.59
N ALA A 279 -9.59 -0.05 -5.16
CA ALA A 279 -9.45 -0.55 -6.53
C ALA A 279 -10.07 -1.95 -6.72
N GLN A 280 -9.96 -2.84 -5.73
CA GLN A 280 -10.59 -4.17 -5.79
C GLN A 280 -12.12 -4.06 -5.70
N LYS A 281 -12.64 -3.13 -4.87
CA LYS A 281 -14.07 -2.83 -4.79
C LYS A 281 -14.59 -2.28 -6.11
N GLU A 282 -13.92 -1.27 -6.65
CA GLU A 282 -14.28 -0.62 -7.92
C GLU A 282 -14.24 -1.62 -9.09
N ARG A 283 -13.20 -2.46 -9.18
CA ARG A 283 -13.09 -3.53 -10.18
C ARG A 283 -14.25 -4.50 -10.10
N THR A 284 -14.64 -4.88 -8.89
CA THR A 284 -15.77 -5.77 -8.65
C THR A 284 -17.08 -5.11 -9.04
N HIS A 285 -17.28 -3.85 -8.65
CA HIS A 285 -18.46 -3.06 -8.98
C HIS A 285 -18.62 -2.93 -10.51
N ASN A 286 -17.55 -2.56 -11.22
CA ASN A 286 -17.53 -2.44 -12.68
C ASN A 286 -17.81 -3.77 -13.38
N PHE A 287 -17.25 -4.87 -12.87
CA PHE A 287 -17.49 -6.20 -13.41
C PHE A 287 -18.96 -6.63 -13.27
N LEU A 288 -19.56 -6.42 -12.09
CA LEU A 288 -20.94 -6.73 -11.82
C LEU A 288 -21.89 -5.85 -12.67
N ASN A 289 -21.62 -4.56 -12.78
CA ASN A 289 -22.41 -3.64 -13.62
C ASN A 289 -22.37 -4.03 -15.10
N LYS A 290 -21.19 -4.39 -15.62
CA LYS A 290 -21.05 -4.87 -17.00
C LYS A 290 -21.82 -6.19 -17.23
N LYS A 291 -21.90 -7.04 -16.21
CA LYS A 291 -22.68 -8.29 -16.26
C LYS A 291 -24.19 -8.02 -16.23
N LEU A 292 -24.64 -7.07 -15.41
CA LEU A 292 -26.03 -6.64 -15.35
C LEU A 292 -26.50 -6.05 -16.68
N GLN A 293 -25.73 -5.12 -17.25
CA GLN A 293 -26.03 -4.53 -18.57
C GLN A 293 -26.15 -5.59 -19.67
N ARG A 294 -25.27 -6.61 -19.65
CA ARG A 294 -25.32 -7.73 -20.60
C ARG A 294 -26.49 -8.68 -20.37
N SER A 295 -27.00 -8.78 -19.14
CA SER A 295 -28.16 -9.59 -18.81
C SER A 295 -29.47 -8.89 -19.13
N ALA A 296 -29.51 -7.56 -19.04
CA ALA A 296 -30.68 -6.74 -19.41
C ALA A 296 -30.89 -6.65 -20.93
N ASN A 297 -29.81 -6.84 -21.72
CA ASN A 297 -29.84 -6.85 -23.19
C ASN A 297 -30.04 -8.26 -23.80
N LYS A 298 -30.37 -9.26 -22.98
CA LYS A 298 -30.62 -10.65 -23.39
C LYS A 298 -32.06 -11.03 -23.06
#